data_AF-A0A8J7HM90-F1
#
_entry.id   AF-A0A8J7HM90-F1
#
_cell.length_a   1.000
_cell.length_b   1.000
_cell.length_c   1.000
_cell.angle_alpha   90.00
_cell.angle_beta   90.00
_cell.angle_gamma   90.00
#
_symmetry.space_group_name_H-M   'P 1'
#
loop_
_entity.id
_entity.type
_entity.pdbx_description
1 polymer ?
#
loop_
_entity_poly.entity_id
_entity_poly.type
_entity_poly.pdbx_seq_one_letter_code
_entity_poly.pdbx_strand_id
1 'polypeptide(L)'
;MFSRSELEALTLQQLKALCWRYSVKPTGNSSYKSNYIVSLLALPQMAISQFDQGKGIKQPTYKQVLDLGEMLDTIGELTDEQMALIRLTQDKKWLDLPERYKQEQIYRLYRIKLLLTEAYSLINQ
;
A
#
# COMPACT_ATOMS: atom_id res chain seq x y z
N MET A 1 8.47 6.48 18.28
CA MET A 1 7.52 7.61 18.37
C MET A 1 8.26 8.78 19.01
N PHE A 2 7.87 10.03 18.73
CA PHE A 2 8.46 11.17 19.42
C PHE A 2 8.08 11.17 20.91
N SER A 3 9.04 11.42 21.78
CA SER A 3 8.79 11.75 23.18
C SER A 3 8.51 13.24 23.34
N ARG A 4 7.82 13.60 24.42
CA ARG A 4 7.57 15.02 24.74
C ARG A 4 8.89 15.78 24.93
N SER A 5 9.85 15.21 25.65
CA SER A 5 11.16 15.82 25.90
C SER A 5 11.96 16.10 24.63
N GLU A 6 11.93 15.16 23.66
CA GLU A 6 12.59 15.37 22.36
C GLU A 6 11.99 16.55 21.60
N LEU A 7 10.66 16.67 21.58
CA LEU A 7 9.97 17.76 20.87
C LEU A 7 10.13 19.10 21.59
N GLU A 8 10.19 19.09 22.92
CA GLU A 8 10.43 20.28 23.73
C GLU A 8 11.86 20.82 23.56
N ALA A 9 12.85 19.98 23.21
CA ALA A 9 14.20 20.44 22.90
C ALA A 9 14.30 21.18 21.55
N LEU A 10 13.36 20.98 20.62
CA LEU A 10 13.38 21.58 19.29
C LEU A 10 12.96 23.04 19.27
N THR A 11 13.47 23.83 18.33
CA THR A 11 12.98 25.18 18.06
C THR A 11 11.62 25.17 17.33
N LEU A 12 10.91 26.30 17.33
CA LEU A 12 9.65 26.42 16.58
C LEU A 12 9.85 26.15 15.08
N GLN A 13 10.97 26.60 14.50
CA GLN A 13 11.27 26.37 13.08
C GLN A 13 11.53 24.88 12.79
N GLN A 14 12.25 24.19 13.68
CA GLN A 14 12.46 22.75 13.58
C GLN A 14 11.14 21.97 13.70
N LEU A 15 10.26 22.36 14.62
CA LEU A 15 8.93 21.77 14.76
C LEU A 15 8.04 22.02 13.53
N LYS A 16 8.10 23.22 12.94
CA LYS A 16 7.44 23.53 11.67
C LYS A 16 7.92 22.64 10.53
N ALA A 17 9.25 22.49 10.39
CA ALA A 17 9.85 21.62 9.39
C ALA A 17 9.46 20.15 9.60
N LEU A 18 9.41 19.70 10.86
CA LEU A 18 9.02 18.33 11.20
C LEU A 18 7.56 18.06 10.86
N CYS A 19 6.65 18.96 11.24
CA CYS A 19 5.24 18.89 10.86
C CYS A 19 5.06 18.90 9.34
N TRP A 20 5.79 19.73 8.60
CA TRP A 20 5.74 19.75 7.14
C TRP A 20 6.21 18.42 6.52
N ARG A 21 7.33 17.87 6.99
CA ARG A 21 7.87 16.58 6.53
C ARG A 21 6.86 15.43 6.67
N TYR A 22 6.10 15.42 7.77
CA TYR A 22 5.09 14.38 8.03
C TYR A 22 3.67 14.80 7.62
N SER A 23 3.51 15.94 6.93
CA SER A 23 2.21 16.48 6.51
C SER A 23 1.19 16.64 7.66
N VAL A 24 1.69 16.96 8.85
CA VAL A 24 0.89 17.21 10.06
C VAL A 24 0.64 18.71 10.21
N LYS A 25 -0.62 19.10 10.47
CA LYS A 25 -0.97 20.49 10.77
C LYS A 25 -0.91 20.74 12.29
N PRO A 26 -0.44 21.92 12.76
CA PRO A 26 -0.47 22.27 14.17
C PRO A 26 -1.92 22.39 14.67
N THR A 27 -2.19 21.98 15.92
CA THR A 27 -3.50 22.13 16.54
C THR A 27 -3.66 23.58 16.98
N GLY A 28 -4.47 24.38 16.26
CA GLY A 28 -4.69 25.78 16.59
C GLY A 28 -3.64 26.72 16.00
N ASN A 29 -3.24 27.75 16.76
CA ASN A 29 -2.40 28.82 16.24
C ASN A 29 -0.94 28.37 16.01
N SER A 30 -0.47 28.52 14.77
CA SER A 30 0.85 28.12 14.25
C SER A 30 2.03 28.97 14.71
N SER A 31 1.79 29.98 15.55
CA SER A 31 2.83 30.75 16.22
C SER A 31 3.28 30.10 17.53
N TYR A 32 2.50 29.20 18.12
CA TYR A 32 2.83 28.56 19.40
C TYR A 32 3.52 27.21 19.22
N LYS A 33 4.69 27.08 19.86
CA LYS A 33 5.46 25.84 19.90
C LYS A 33 4.66 24.64 20.42
N SER A 34 3.89 24.85 21.50
CA SER A 34 3.05 23.83 22.13
C SER A 34 2.07 23.17 21.16
N ASN A 35 1.49 23.94 20.23
CA ASN A 35 0.52 23.45 19.25
C ASN A 35 1.14 22.49 18.22
N TYR A 36 2.43 22.63 17.90
CA TYR A 36 3.16 21.65 17.08
C TYR A 36 3.47 20.38 17.86
N ILE A 37 3.91 20.54 19.12
CA ILE A 37 4.22 19.41 20.00
C ILE A 37 2.98 18.55 20.22
N VAL A 38 1.84 19.17 20.54
CA VAL A 38 0.56 18.48 20.73
C VAL A 38 0.15 17.71 19.47
N SER A 39 0.19 18.33 18.29
CA SER A 39 -0.10 17.63 17.03
C SER A 39 0.78 16.40 16.80
N LEU A 40 2.09 16.53 17.00
CA LEU A 40 3.04 15.46 16.74
C LEU A 40 2.91 14.31 17.74
N LEU A 41 2.58 14.60 19.01
CA LEU A 41 2.30 13.59 20.02
C LEU A 41 0.94 12.90 19.80
N ALA A 42 -0.07 13.63 19.33
CA ALA A 42 -1.42 13.10 19.15
C ALA A 42 -1.60 12.30 17.84
N LEU A 43 -0.82 12.62 16.79
CA LEU A 43 -0.89 11.98 15.46
C LEU A 43 -1.05 10.44 15.52
N PRO A 44 -0.25 9.68 16.29
CA PRO A 44 -0.29 8.22 16.25
C PRO A 44 -1.62 7.66 16.75
N GLN A 45 -2.09 8.20 17.89
CA GLN A 45 -3.35 7.80 18.50
C GLN A 45 -4.53 8.21 17.61
N MET A 46 -4.46 9.39 16.98
CA MET A 46 -5.46 9.82 16.02
C MET A 46 -5.51 8.91 14.78
N ALA A 47 -4.36 8.50 14.24
CA ALA A 47 -4.29 7.62 13.07
C ALA A 47 -4.89 6.23 13.37
N ILE A 48 -4.55 5.64 14.53
CA ILE A 48 -5.12 4.36 14.98
C ILE A 48 -6.62 4.49 15.20
N SER A 49 -7.07 5.53 15.93
CA SER A 49 -8.50 5.75 16.17
C SER A 49 -9.29 5.96 14.87
N GLN A 50 -8.71 6.64 13.88
CA GLN A 50 -9.34 6.79 12.56
C GLN A 50 -9.46 5.45 11.83
N PHE A 51 -8.42 4.61 11.89
CA PHE A 51 -8.44 3.26 11.35
C PHE A 51 -9.55 2.42 11.99
N ASP A 52 -9.66 2.42 13.32
CA ASP A 52 -10.71 1.70 14.07
C ASP A 52 -12.13 2.21 13.74
N GLN A 53 -12.26 3.50 13.45
CA GLN A 53 -13.51 4.12 13.01
C GLN A 53 -13.82 3.88 11.52
N GLY A 54 -12.97 3.16 10.79
CA GLY A 54 -13.13 2.93 9.35
C GLY A 54 -12.99 4.21 8.51
N LYS A 55 -12.17 5.16 8.95
CA LYS A 55 -11.81 6.37 8.19
C LYS A 55 -10.46 6.17 7.49
N GLY A 56 -10.38 6.57 6.22
CA GLY A 56 -9.17 6.36 5.42
C GLY A 56 -9.05 4.91 4.95
N ILE A 57 -7.88 4.30 5.18
CA ILE A 57 -7.65 2.88 4.86
C ILE A 57 -8.55 1.99 5.73
N LYS A 58 -9.14 0.97 5.13
CA LYS A 58 -10.08 0.06 5.79
C LYS A 58 -9.67 -1.38 5.55
N GLN A 59 -9.98 -2.24 6.51
CA GLN A 59 -9.86 -3.68 6.30
C GLN A 59 -10.85 -4.14 5.22
N PRO A 60 -10.43 -5.03 4.30
CA PRO A 60 -11.35 -5.70 3.39
C PRO A 60 -12.42 -6.46 4.19
N THR A 61 -13.65 -6.46 3.69
CA THR A 61 -14.72 -7.29 4.24
C THR A 61 -14.49 -8.76 3.89
N TYR A 62 -15.04 -9.69 4.69
CA TYR A 62 -14.96 -11.12 4.40
C TYR A 62 -15.38 -11.46 2.96
N LYS A 63 -16.47 -10.86 2.47
CA LYS A 63 -16.92 -11.07 1.08
C LYS A 63 -15.86 -10.66 0.06
N GLN A 64 -15.19 -9.52 0.25
CA GLN A 64 -14.15 -9.06 -0.68
C GLN A 64 -12.92 -9.98 -0.67
N VAL A 65 -12.59 -10.57 0.49
CA VAL A 65 -11.51 -11.57 0.58
C VAL A 65 -11.91 -12.86 -0.13
N LEU A 66 -13.16 -13.31 0.05
CA LEU A 66 -13.69 -14.48 -0.66
C LEU A 66 -13.70 -14.27 -2.18
N ASP A 67 -14.23 -13.13 -2.64
CA ASP A 67 -14.27 -12.77 -4.07
C ASP A 67 -12.85 -12.75 -4.68
N LEU A 68 -11.83 -12.37 -3.89
CA LEU A 68 -10.42 -12.40 -4.32
C LEU A 68 -9.87 -13.83 -4.43
N GLY A 69 -10.24 -14.71 -3.49
CA GLY A 69 -9.95 -16.14 -3.57
C GLY A 69 -10.58 -16.79 -4.80
N GLU A 70 -11.87 -16.54 -5.04
CA GLU A 70 -12.58 -17.03 -6.23
C GLU A 70 -11.95 -16.52 -7.54
N MET A 71 -11.45 -15.28 -7.55
CA MET A 71 -10.73 -14.75 -8.70
C MET A 71 -9.40 -15.48 -8.94
N LEU A 72 -8.64 -15.81 -7.89
CA LEU A 72 -7.41 -16.59 -8.00
C LEU A 72 -7.68 -18.01 -8.52
N ASP A 73 -8.74 -18.66 -8.02
CA ASP A 73 -9.17 -19.98 -8.48
C ASP A 73 -9.60 -19.94 -9.96
N THR A 74 -10.29 -18.87 -10.37
CA THR A 74 -10.71 -18.66 -11.77
C THR A 74 -9.52 -18.47 -12.71
N ILE A 75 -8.47 -17.76 -12.27
CA ILE A 75 -7.24 -17.62 -13.07
C ILE A 75 -6.53 -18.97 -13.22
N GLY A 76 -6.58 -19.80 -12.17
CA GLY A 76 -6.04 -21.16 -12.19
C GLY A 76 -4.51 -21.22 -12.28
N GLU A 77 -3.96 -22.42 -12.45
CA GLU A 77 -2.52 -22.64 -12.61
C GLU A 77 -2.06 -22.54 -14.06
N LEU A 78 -0.84 -22.02 -14.23
CA LEU A 78 -0.19 -22.02 -15.53
C LEU A 78 0.25 -23.44 -15.88
N THR A 79 -0.02 -23.83 -17.11
CA THR A 79 0.63 -25.01 -17.72
C THR A 79 2.14 -24.77 -17.88
N ASP A 80 2.90 -25.84 -18.05
CA ASP A 80 4.34 -25.77 -18.27
C ASP A 80 4.69 -24.93 -19.51
N GLU A 81 3.92 -25.05 -20.59
CA GLU A 81 4.10 -24.28 -21.82
C GLU A 81 3.81 -22.79 -21.61
N GLN A 82 2.75 -22.44 -20.86
CA GLN A 82 2.45 -21.05 -20.54
C GLN A 82 3.54 -20.44 -19.65
N MET A 83 4.07 -21.21 -18.69
CA MET A 83 5.20 -20.79 -17.86
C MET A 83 6.47 -20.58 -18.69
N ALA A 84 6.76 -21.48 -19.64
CA ALA A 84 7.87 -21.31 -20.57
C ALA A 84 7.70 -20.05 -21.43
N LEU A 85 6.50 -19.80 -21.96
CA LEU A 85 6.17 -18.59 -22.73
C LEU A 85 6.35 -17.32 -21.88
N ILE A 86 5.99 -17.34 -20.61
CA ILE A 86 6.21 -16.21 -19.68
C ILE A 86 7.70 -15.94 -19.50
N ARG A 87 8.53 -16.97 -19.30
CA ARG A 87 9.99 -16.81 -19.18
C ARG A 87 10.60 -16.19 -20.43
N LEU A 88 10.19 -16.66 -21.61
CA LEU A 88 10.58 -16.04 -22.89
C LEU A 88 10.15 -14.56 -22.96
N THR A 89 8.94 -14.26 -22.51
CA THR A 89 8.41 -12.89 -22.45
C THR A 89 9.25 -11.99 -21.53
N GLN A 90 9.69 -12.51 -20.37
CA GLN A 90 10.58 -11.80 -19.45
C GLN A 90 11.97 -11.53 -20.06
N ASP A 91 12.45 -12.46 -20.89
CA ASP A 91 13.67 -12.31 -21.70
C ASP A 91 13.47 -11.38 -22.92
N LYS A 92 12.33 -10.68 -23.02
CA LYS A 92 11.95 -9.80 -24.13
C LYS A 92 11.88 -10.53 -25.49
N LYS A 93 11.65 -11.85 -25.47
CA LYS A 93 11.41 -12.65 -26.68
C LYS A 93 9.92 -12.67 -26.97
N TRP A 94 9.54 -11.95 -28.01
CA TRP A 94 8.15 -11.78 -28.43
C TRP A 94 7.86 -12.58 -29.69
N LEU A 95 6.67 -13.17 -29.74
CA LEU A 95 6.10 -13.70 -30.97
C LEU A 95 5.83 -12.56 -31.95
N ASP A 96 5.67 -12.92 -33.23
CA ASP A 96 5.17 -12.00 -34.24
C ASP A 96 3.67 -11.78 -34.09
N LEU A 97 3.15 -10.82 -34.86
CA LEU A 97 1.71 -10.58 -34.92
C LEU A 97 1.05 -11.64 -35.83
N PRO A 98 -0.15 -12.15 -35.47
CA PRO A 98 -1.01 -11.67 -34.39
C PRO A 98 -0.80 -12.34 -33.01
N GLU A 99 0.03 -13.38 -32.90
CA GLU A 99 0.16 -14.21 -31.69
C GLU A 99 0.70 -13.44 -30.48
N ARG A 100 1.47 -12.37 -30.71
CA ARG A 100 1.93 -11.45 -29.66
C ARG A 100 0.80 -10.96 -28.75
N TYR A 101 -0.40 -10.72 -29.28
CA TYR A 101 -1.54 -10.29 -28.47
C TYR A 101 -1.93 -11.32 -27.40
N LYS A 102 -1.84 -12.61 -27.73
CA LYS A 102 -2.11 -13.71 -26.79
C LYS A 102 -0.98 -13.88 -25.78
N GLN A 103 0.27 -13.76 -26.23
CA GLN A 103 1.43 -13.76 -25.34
C GLN A 103 1.33 -12.65 -24.28
N GLU A 104 1.02 -11.42 -24.70
CA GLU A 104 0.80 -10.31 -23.77
C GLU A 104 -0.35 -10.56 -22.81
N GLN A 105 -1.46 -11.13 -23.29
CA GLN A 105 -2.60 -11.46 -22.45
C GLN A 105 -2.23 -12.46 -21.35
N ILE A 106 -1.51 -13.54 -21.70
CA ILE A 106 -1.03 -14.54 -20.75
C ILE A 106 -0.07 -13.90 -19.74
N TYR A 107 0.87 -13.08 -20.20
CA TYR A 107 1.80 -12.39 -19.33
C TYR A 107 1.10 -11.42 -18.36
N ARG A 108 0.11 -10.67 -18.83
CA ARG A 108 -0.72 -9.80 -17.97
C ARG A 108 -1.47 -10.59 -16.91
N LEU A 109 -2.09 -11.71 -17.28
CA LEU A 109 -2.82 -12.56 -16.33
C LEU A 109 -1.90 -13.18 -15.28
N TYR A 110 -0.72 -13.64 -15.68
CA TYR A 110 0.30 -14.11 -14.74
C TYR A 110 0.70 -13.02 -13.73
N ARG A 111 0.96 -11.80 -14.21
CA ARG A 111 1.29 -10.65 -13.36
C ARG A 111 0.16 -10.31 -12.39
N ILE A 112 -1.08 -10.34 -12.85
CA ILE A 112 -2.27 -10.15 -12.01
C ILE A 112 -2.34 -11.23 -10.94
N LYS A 113 -2.18 -12.51 -11.32
CA LYS A 113 -2.18 -13.64 -10.37
C LYS A 113 -1.16 -13.43 -9.25
N LEU A 114 0.10 -13.13 -9.59
CA LEU A 114 1.15 -12.90 -8.59
C LEU A 114 0.78 -11.80 -7.59
N LEU A 115 0.29 -10.66 -8.09
CA LEU A 115 -0.09 -9.53 -7.24
C LEU A 115 -1.29 -9.85 -6.35
N LEU A 116 -2.26 -10.59 -6.88
CA LEU A 116 -3.42 -11.03 -6.12
C LEU A 116 -3.05 -12.08 -5.07
N THR A 117 -2.15 -13.01 -5.37
CA THR A 117 -1.65 -14.00 -4.41
C THR A 117 -0.91 -13.31 -3.27
N GLU A 118 -0.05 -12.33 -3.59
CA GLU A 118 0.64 -11.52 -2.57
C GLU A 118 -0.37 -10.77 -1.70
N ALA A 119 -1.32 -10.06 -2.30
CA ALA A 119 -2.38 -9.35 -1.58
C ALA A 119 -3.22 -10.29 -0.70
N TYR A 120 -3.65 -11.44 -1.22
CA TYR A 120 -4.42 -12.44 -0.47
C TYR A 120 -3.64 -12.97 0.73
N SER A 121 -2.34 -13.21 0.58
CA SER A 121 -1.48 -13.68 1.67
C SER A 121 -1.34 -12.64 2.78
N LEU A 122 -1.18 -11.35 2.43
CA LEU A 122 -1.06 -10.26 3.38
C LEU A 122 -2.36 -10.02 4.16
N ILE A 123 -3.51 -10.29 3.54
CA ILE A 123 -4.82 -10.14 4.18
C ILE A 123 -5.08 -11.27 5.20
N ASN A 124 -4.56 -12.47 4.96
CA ASN A 124 -4.80 -13.66 5.78
C ASN A 124 -3.68 -13.97 6.80
N GLN A 125 -2.70 -13.08 6.94
CA GLN A 125 -1.67 -13.14 8.00
C GLN A 125 -2.23 -12.65 9.34
#